data_AF-A0A2V9V300-F1
#
_entry.id   AF-A0A2V9V300-F1
#
_cell.length_a   1.000
_cell.length_b   1.000
_cell.length_c   1.000
_cell.angle_alpha   90.00
_cell.angle_beta   90.00
_cell.angle_gamma   90.00
#
_symmetry.space_group_name_H-M   'P 1'
#
loop_
_entity.id
_entity.type
_entity.pdbx_description
1 polymer ?
#
loop_
_entity_poly.entity_id
_entity_poly.type
_entity_poly.pdbx_seq_one_letter_code
_entity_poly.pdbx_strand_id
1 'polypeptide(L)'
;MKKFWWLPVIALLNCFAHAQRDTVIVRPVPIDDVLQNPGMGITTFNRFNGQETNPPLEWSELGPVSKLPQAATKPDFPDTTIAYLRWYWNALEPEPRKFRWDIIDLALEEARAHGQTLAIRLMPYSNKDP
;
A
#
# COMPACT_ATOMS: atom_id res chain seq x y z
N MET A 1 -8.89 63.27 -22.49
CA MET A 1 -9.02 62.90 -21.06
C MET A 1 -9.85 61.62 -20.97
N LYS A 2 -9.22 60.45 -20.90
CA LYS A 2 -9.92 59.15 -20.90
C LYS A 2 -10.24 58.74 -19.46
N LYS A 3 -11.53 58.73 -19.10
CA LYS A 3 -12.04 58.30 -17.78
C LYS A 3 -11.84 56.79 -17.62
N PHE A 4 -11.08 56.41 -16.59
CA PHE A 4 -10.79 55.02 -16.23
C PHE A 4 -12.01 54.44 -15.50
N TRP A 5 -12.85 53.68 -16.22
CA TRP A 5 -14.11 53.13 -15.72
C TRP A 5 -13.95 51.66 -15.28
N TRP A 6 -12.86 51.32 -14.59
CA TRP A 6 -12.48 49.93 -14.31
C TRP A 6 -12.76 49.49 -12.86
N LEU A 7 -13.00 50.46 -11.96
CA LEU A 7 -13.33 50.19 -10.55
C LEU A 7 -14.66 49.44 -10.33
N PRO A 8 -15.77 49.71 -11.06
CA PRO A 8 -17.00 48.94 -10.82
C PRO A 8 -16.92 47.49 -11.37
N VAL A 9 -16.08 47.24 -12.38
CA VAL A 9 -15.89 45.89 -12.96
C VAL A 9 -15.18 44.96 -11.98
N ILE A 10 -14.19 45.47 -11.24
CA ILE A 10 -13.43 44.71 -10.24
C ILE A 10 -14.29 44.36 -9.01
N ALA A 11 -15.24 45.24 -8.65
CA ALA A 11 -16.17 44.96 -7.56
C ALA A 11 -17.19 43.86 -7.91
N LEU A 12 -17.69 43.84 -9.15
CA LEU A 12 -18.63 42.82 -9.65
C LEU A 12 -18.00 41.40 -9.73
N LEU A 13 -16.69 41.31 -10.01
CA LEU A 13 -15.96 40.04 -10.04
C LEU A 13 -15.76 39.41 -8.64
N ASN A 14 -15.74 40.22 -7.57
CA ASN A 14 -15.59 39.70 -6.20
C ASN A 14 -16.86 39.04 -5.65
N CYS A 15 -18.04 39.36 -6.19
CA CYS A 15 -19.29 38.71 -5.77
C CYS A 15 -19.40 37.25 -6.24
N PHE A 16 -18.61 36.85 -7.24
CA PHE A 16 -18.51 35.45 -7.67
C PHE A 16 -17.52 34.62 -6.83
N ALA A 17 -16.77 35.24 -5.92
CA ALA A 17 -15.87 34.56 -4.99
C ALA A 17 -16.60 33.93 -3.78
N HIS A 18 -17.90 33.66 -3.90
CA HIS A 18 -18.62 32.74 -3.01
C HIS A 18 -18.39 31.28 -3.45
N ALA A 19 -17.12 30.87 -3.54
CA ALA A 19 -16.74 29.48 -3.72
C ALA A 19 -16.69 28.76 -2.37
N GLN A 20 -17.85 28.65 -1.71
CA GLN A 20 -18.10 27.65 -0.68
C GLN A 20 -19.62 27.50 -0.54
N ARG A 21 -20.25 26.88 -1.54
CA ARG A 21 -21.64 26.44 -1.42
C ARG A 21 -21.70 24.96 -1.67
N ASP A 22 -22.37 24.31 -0.72
CA ASP A 22 -22.76 22.90 -0.62
C ASP A 22 -21.73 21.96 0.03
N THR A 23 -21.58 22.09 1.35
CA THR A 23 -20.97 21.04 2.19
C THR A 23 -21.86 19.79 2.13
N VAL A 24 -21.39 18.75 1.44
CA VAL A 24 -22.04 17.43 1.43
C VAL A 24 -21.53 16.64 2.64
N ILE A 25 -22.43 16.32 3.58
CA ILE A 25 -22.14 15.42 4.69
C ILE A 25 -22.49 14.00 4.24
N VAL A 26 -21.48 13.14 4.07
CA VAL A 26 -21.66 11.71 3.82
C VAL A 26 -21.48 10.96 5.14
N ARG A 27 -22.47 10.14 5.51
CA ARG A 27 -22.38 9.20 6.64
C ARG A 27 -22.53 7.79 6.08
N PRO A 28 -21.41 7.06 5.87
CA PRO A 28 -21.48 5.68 5.40
C PRO A 28 -22.31 4.81 6.35
N VAL A 29 -23.07 3.87 5.80
CA VAL A 29 -23.78 2.86 6.59
C VAL A 29 -22.76 1.82 7.05
N PRO A 30 -22.78 1.37 8.32
CA PRO A 30 -21.94 0.26 8.77
C PRO A 30 -22.16 -0.99 7.91
N ILE A 31 -21.10 -1.77 7.71
CA ILE A 31 -21.15 -3.06 7.03
C ILE A 31 -20.62 -4.14 7.96
N ASP A 32 -21.17 -5.35 7.84
CA ASP A 32 -20.69 -6.55 8.51
C ASP A 32 -19.78 -7.38 7.57
N ASP A 33 -18.91 -6.69 6.82
CA ASP A 33 -17.99 -7.28 5.84
C ASP A 33 -16.65 -6.52 5.83
N VAL A 34 -15.63 -7.10 5.19
CA VAL A 34 -14.29 -6.53 5.07
C VAL A 34 -14.28 -5.43 4.00
N LEU A 35 -14.01 -4.20 4.41
CA LEU A 35 -13.73 -3.10 3.49
C LEU A 35 -12.27 -3.14 3.04
N GLN A 36 -12.03 -3.57 1.79
CA GLN A 36 -10.72 -3.41 1.15
C GLN A 36 -10.48 -1.93 0.80
N ASN A 37 -9.78 -1.22 1.68
CA ASN A 37 -9.54 0.21 1.56
C ASN A 37 -8.15 0.47 0.97
N PRO A 38 -8.02 0.96 -0.28
CA PRO A 38 -6.73 1.23 -0.88
C PRO A 38 -5.87 2.15 -0.01
N GLY A 39 -4.68 1.69 0.37
CA GLY A 39 -3.73 2.49 1.17
C GLY A 39 -4.00 2.53 2.67
N MET A 40 -5.04 1.84 3.18
CA MET A 40 -5.44 1.88 4.59
C MET A 40 -5.94 0.52 5.10
N GLY A 41 -5.93 0.34 6.42
CA GLY A 41 -6.44 -0.87 7.07
C GLY A 41 -5.32 -1.87 7.38
N ILE A 42 -5.56 -3.12 7.05
CA ILE A 42 -4.66 -4.25 7.34
C ILE A 42 -3.88 -4.66 6.09
N THR A 43 -2.77 -5.37 6.30
CA THR A 43 -1.86 -5.84 5.24
C THR A 43 -1.55 -7.31 5.43
N THR A 44 -1.32 -8.06 4.35
CA THR A 44 -0.65 -9.35 4.47
C THR A 44 0.80 -9.15 4.91
N PHE A 45 1.34 -10.08 5.70
CA PHE A 45 2.69 -10.00 6.24
C PHE A 45 3.56 -11.12 5.68
N ASN A 46 4.61 -10.77 4.92
CA ASN A 46 5.55 -11.70 4.29
C ASN A 46 4.87 -12.79 3.42
N ARG A 47 3.64 -12.53 2.98
CA ARG A 47 2.76 -13.39 2.16
C ARG A 47 1.88 -12.51 1.28
N PHE A 48 1.22 -13.11 0.30
CA PHE A 48 0.22 -12.46 -0.56
C PHE A 48 -1.19 -13.01 -0.30
N ASN A 49 -2.23 -12.30 -0.76
CA ASN A 49 -3.62 -12.75 -0.60
C ASN A 49 -3.81 -14.17 -1.17
N GLY A 50 -4.51 -15.04 -0.43
CA GLY A 50 -4.77 -16.42 -0.85
C GLY A 50 -3.59 -17.39 -0.72
N GLN A 51 -2.43 -16.94 -0.26
CA GLN A 51 -1.36 -17.84 0.17
C GLN A 51 -1.51 -18.24 1.63
N GLU A 52 -0.94 -19.39 2.00
CA GLU A 52 -0.93 -19.85 3.39
C GLU A 52 -0.37 -18.78 4.33
N THR A 53 -1.02 -18.60 5.47
CA THR A 53 -0.56 -17.68 6.51
C THR A 53 0.75 -18.18 7.11
N ASN A 54 1.47 -17.28 7.79
CA ASN A 54 2.62 -17.73 8.58
C ASN A 54 2.13 -18.68 9.70
N PRO A 55 2.97 -19.64 10.13
CA PRO A 55 2.64 -20.50 11.25
C PRO A 55 2.18 -19.70 12.49
N PRO A 56 1.23 -20.22 13.28
CA PRO A 56 0.82 -19.55 14.50
C PRO A 56 2.00 -19.35 15.45
N LEU A 57 2.09 -18.17 16.08
CA LEU A 57 3.08 -17.83 17.12
C LEU A 57 4.55 -17.78 16.66
N GLU A 58 4.83 -18.04 15.38
CA GLU A 58 6.17 -17.95 14.79
C GLU A 58 6.10 -17.30 13.41
N TRP A 59 6.95 -16.31 13.16
CA TRP A 59 7.10 -15.74 11.83
C TRP A 59 8.55 -15.43 11.54
N SER A 60 8.94 -15.62 10.29
CA SER A 60 10.20 -15.09 9.82
C SER A 60 10.00 -13.62 9.45
N GLU A 61 10.99 -12.80 9.80
CA GLU A 61 11.10 -11.44 9.32
C GLU A 61 11.55 -11.40 7.85
N LEU A 62 11.97 -12.54 7.28
CA LEU A 62 12.34 -12.69 5.89
C LEU A 62 11.12 -13.01 5.02
N GLY A 63 10.84 -12.11 4.09
CA GLY A 63 9.86 -12.27 3.03
C GLY A 63 10.29 -13.31 1.99
N PRO A 64 9.40 -13.65 1.05
CA PRO A 64 9.69 -14.65 0.04
C PRO A 64 10.85 -14.22 -0.86
N VAL A 65 11.82 -15.10 -1.04
CA VAL A 65 12.93 -14.97 -2.01
C VAL A 65 12.74 -15.88 -3.23
N SER A 66 11.63 -16.61 -3.24
CA SER A 66 11.19 -17.50 -4.32
C SER A 66 9.66 -17.54 -4.32
N LYS A 67 9.07 -17.96 -5.43
CA LYS A 67 7.63 -17.99 -5.60
C LYS A 67 7.00 -18.98 -4.61
N LEU A 68 6.02 -18.50 -3.85
CA LEU A 68 5.27 -19.34 -2.92
C LEU A 68 4.07 -19.99 -3.62
N PRO A 69 3.67 -21.20 -3.21
CA PRO A 69 2.46 -21.83 -3.72
C PRO A 69 1.20 -21.11 -3.22
N GLN A 70 0.13 -21.23 -3.98
CA GLN A 70 -1.19 -20.84 -3.50
C GLN A 70 -1.68 -21.82 -2.43
N ALA A 71 -2.42 -21.32 -1.44
CA ALA A 71 -3.11 -22.21 -0.51
C ALA A 71 -4.15 -23.07 -1.25
N ALA A 72 -4.35 -24.30 -0.80
CA ALA A 72 -5.37 -25.19 -1.38
C ALA A 72 -6.80 -24.66 -1.15
N THR A 73 -6.99 -23.94 -0.05
CA THR A 73 -8.24 -23.27 0.34
C THR A 73 -7.94 -21.83 0.73
N LYS A 74 -8.91 -20.92 0.55
CA LYS A 74 -8.73 -19.53 1.01
C LYS A 74 -8.41 -19.53 2.52
N PRO A 75 -7.28 -18.95 2.95
CA PRO A 75 -6.96 -18.84 4.36
C PRO A 75 -8.00 -17.98 5.08
N ASP A 76 -8.19 -18.25 6.37
CA ASP A 76 -9.00 -17.41 7.26
C ASP A 76 -8.23 -16.12 7.61
N PHE A 77 -8.07 -15.26 6.61
CA PHE A 77 -7.47 -13.95 6.71
C PHE A 77 -8.17 -13.00 5.73
N PRO A 78 -8.44 -11.74 6.12
CA PRO A 78 -9.11 -10.81 5.23
C PRO A 78 -8.23 -10.50 4.02
N ASP A 79 -8.85 -10.35 2.84
CA ASP A 79 -8.13 -9.83 1.69
C ASP A 79 -7.73 -8.37 1.94
N THR A 80 -6.55 -8.00 1.46
CA THR A 80 -5.96 -6.67 1.69
C THR A 80 -5.51 -6.04 0.38
N THR A 81 -5.34 -4.72 0.33
CA THR A 81 -4.84 -4.01 -0.86
C THR A 81 -3.31 -3.81 -0.86
N ILE A 82 -2.62 -4.22 0.22
CA ILE A 82 -1.18 -4.03 0.40
C ILE A 82 -0.54 -5.34 0.87
N ALA A 83 0.46 -5.80 0.12
CA ALA A 83 1.39 -6.83 0.56
C ALA A 83 2.56 -6.17 1.28
N TYR A 84 2.72 -6.45 2.58
CA TYR A 84 3.83 -5.92 3.37
C TYR A 84 4.93 -6.97 3.50
N LEU A 85 6.04 -6.74 2.81
CA LEU A 85 7.19 -7.65 2.77
C LEU A 85 8.41 -7.01 3.40
N ARG A 86 9.17 -7.84 4.13
CA ARG A 86 10.37 -7.43 4.85
C ARG A 86 11.55 -8.29 4.41
N TRP A 87 12.71 -7.67 4.22
CA TRP A 87 13.95 -8.42 4.01
C TRP A 87 15.09 -7.77 4.77
N TYR A 88 16.07 -8.59 5.14
CA TYR A 88 17.37 -8.10 5.59
C TYR A 88 18.22 -7.71 4.38
N TRP A 89 19.14 -6.77 4.57
CA TRP A 89 20.01 -6.28 3.51
C TRP A 89 20.79 -7.40 2.82
N ASN A 90 21.29 -8.37 3.60
CA ASN A 90 22.02 -9.54 3.09
C ASN A 90 21.20 -10.47 2.19
N ALA A 91 19.86 -10.43 2.26
CA ALA A 91 19.02 -11.18 1.33
C ALA A 91 19.05 -10.55 -0.07
N LEU A 92 19.11 -9.22 -0.14
CA LEU A 92 19.17 -8.47 -1.38
C LEU A 92 20.60 -8.29 -1.89
N GLU A 93 21.59 -8.23 -1.01
CA GLU A 93 23.02 -8.13 -1.34
C GLU A 93 23.81 -9.16 -0.51
N PRO A 94 23.80 -10.45 -0.90
CA PRO A 94 24.52 -11.50 -0.17
C PRO A 94 26.05 -11.34 -0.20
N GLU A 95 26.58 -10.69 -1.22
CA GLU A 95 27.99 -10.31 -1.31
C GLU A 95 28.13 -8.87 -1.80
N PRO A 96 29.18 -8.13 -1.39
CA PRO A 96 29.37 -6.75 -1.83
C PRO A 96 29.28 -6.59 -3.34
N ARG A 97 28.35 -5.74 -3.78
CA ARG A 97 27.99 -5.39 -5.16
C ARG A 97 27.32 -6.52 -5.96
N LYS A 98 26.85 -7.59 -5.33
CA LYS A 98 26.06 -8.67 -5.96
C LYS A 98 24.60 -8.58 -5.51
N PHE A 99 23.81 -7.82 -6.24
CA PHE A 99 22.40 -7.59 -5.91
C PHE A 99 21.46 -8.65 -6.51
N ARG A 100 20.53 -9.13 -5.69
CA ARG A 100 19.43 -10.03 -6.03
C ARG A 100 18.15 -9.25 -6.35
N TRP A 101 18.18 -8.46 -7.43
CA TRP A 101 17.01 -7.68 -7.88
C TRP A 101 15.81 -8.55 -8.25
N ASP A 102 16.06 -9.81 -8.61
CA ASP A 102 15.04 -10.82 -8.89
C ASP A 102 14.05 -11.01 -7.73
N ILE A 103 14.46 -10.76 -6.48
CA ILE A 103 13.56 -10.83 -5.32
C ILE A 103 12.54 -9.70 -5.36
N ILE A 104 12.96 -8.48 -5.73
CA ILE A 104 12.07 -7.31 -5.82
C ILE A 104 11.15 -7.43 -7.04
N ASP A 105 11.69 -7.90 -8.16
CA ASP A 105 10.90 -8.15 -9.37
C ASP A 105 9.80 -9.18 -9.10
N LEU A 106 10.16 -10.30 -8.48
CA LEU A 106 9.19 -11.33 -8.05
C LEU A 106 8.13 -10.75 -7.11
N ALA A 107 8.53 -9.94 -6.13
CA ALA A 107 7.61 -9.36 -5.17
C ALA A 107 6.60 -8.40 -5.83
N LEU A 108 7.03 -7.60 -6.80
CA LEU A 108 6.16 -6.73 -7.58
C LEU A 108 5.21 -7.53 -8.47
N GLU A 109 5.72 -8.58 -9.12
CA GLU A 109 4.91 -9.48 -9.95
C GLU A 109 3.83 -10.19 -9.15
N GLU A 110 4.19 -10.77 -8.01
CA GLU A 110 3.24 -11.44 -7.12
C GLU A 110 2.25 -10.46 -6.51
N ALA A 111 2.69 -9.30 -5.99
CA ALA A 111 1.77 -8.29 -5.47
C ALA A 111 0.69 -7.94 -6.51
N ARG A 112 1.10 -7.68 -7.76
CA ARG A 112 0.18 -7.42 -8.86
C ARG A 112 -0.74 -8.61 -9.15
N ALA A 113 -0.21 -9.83 -9.18
CA ALA A 113 -0.98 -11.04 -9.44
C ALA A 113 -2.06 -11.29 -8.37
N HIS A 114 -1.80 -10.89 -7.13
CA HIS A 114 -2.71 -11.02 -5.99
C HIS A 114 -3.58 -9.78 -5.73
N GLY A 115 -3.59 -8.80 -6.65
CA GLY A 115 -4.40 -7.59 -6.55
C GLY A 115 -3.94 -6.61 -5.47
N GLN A 116 -2.66 -6.68 -5.08
CA GLN A 116 -2.06 -5.87 -4.03
C GLN A 116 -1.04 -4.87 -4.59
N THR A 117 -0.87 -3.76 -3.88
CA THR A 117 0.31 -2.91 -3.99
C THR A 117 1.39 -3.42 -3.03
N LEU A 118 2.65 -3.15 -3.34
CA LEU A 118 3.78 -3.63 -2.54
C LEU A 118 4.27 -2.55 -1.56
N ALA A 119 4.29 -2.88 -0.28
CA ALA A 119 5.00 -2.13 0.75
C ALA A 119 6.23 -2.92 1.19
N ILE A 120 7.41 -2.32 1.10
CA ILE A 120 8.68 -2.97 1.44
C ILE A 120 9.28 -2.31 2.67
N ARG A 121 9.83 -3.11 3.57
CA ARG A 121 10.80 -2.64 4.57
C ARG A 121 12.09 -3.41 4.47
N LEU A 122 13.17 -2.65 4.26
CA LEU A 122 14.52 -3.16 4.26
C LEU A 122 15.13 -2.99 5.64
N MET A 123 15.68 -4.07 6.18
CA MET A 123 16.20 -4.13 7.54
C MET A 123 17.71 -4.32 7.51
N PRO A 124 18.49 -3.62 8.36
CA PRO A 124 19.95 -3.68 8.28
C PRO A 124 20.52 -5.01 8.79
N TYR A 125 19.99 -5.57 9.90
CA TYR A 125 20.43 -6.85 10.46
C TYR A 125 19.38 -7.40 11.45
N SER A 126 19.51 -8.67 11.83
CA SER A 126 18.77 -9.34 12.90
C SER A 126 19.72 -9.94 13.92
N ASN A 127 19.20 -10.22 15.11
CA ASN A 127 19.90 -10.98 16.14
C ASN A 127 19.67 -12.50 16.00
N LYS A 128 18.74 -12.94 15.17
CA LYS A 128 18.39 -14.35 14.95
C LYS A 128 18.63 -14.82 13.52
N ASP A 129 18.41 -13.93 12.56
CA ASP A 129 18.67 -14.18 11.15
C ASP A 129 20.01 -13.50 10.77
N PRO A 130 20.85 -14.12 9.92
CA PRO A 130 22.15 -13.56 9.56
C PRO A 130 22.05 -12.19 8.88
#